data_AF-A0A5E4LDE1-F1
#
_entry.id   AF-A0A5E4LDE1-F1
#
_cell.length_a   1.000
_cell.length_b   1.000
_cell.length_c   1.000
_cell.angle_alpha   90.00
_cell.angle_beta   90.00
_cell.angle_gamma   90.00
#
_symmetry.space_group_name_H-M   'P 1'
#
loop_
_entity.id
_entity.type
_entity.pdbx_description
1 polymer ?
#
loop_
_entity_poly.entity_id
_entity_poly.type
_entity_poly.pdbx_seq_one_letter_code
_entity_poly.pdbx_strand_id
1 'polypeptide(L)' 'MEAMIDKNFEYFLAEDFKGYSEGDWIAIYGEKVISHGQTLKTVIEQAKKVAPIAKVLLSKVKKTASYL' A
#
# COMPACT_ATOMS: atom_id res chain seq x y z
N MET A 1 -11.75 -5.08 18.99
CA MET A 1 -11.95 -4.90 17.54
C MET A 1 -10.67 -4.28 17.03
N GLU A 2 -9.75 -5.09 16.53
CA GLU A 2 -8.49 -4.60 15.96
C GLU A 2 -8.84 -3.66 14.81
N ALA A 3 -8.37 -2.41 14.86
CA ALA A 3 -8.83 -1.43 13.89
C ALA A 3 -8.26 -1.81 12.52
N MET A 4 -9.06 -1.69 11.46
CA MET A 4 -8.63 -1.98 10.09
C MET A 4 -7.30 -1.28 9.72
N ILE A 5 -7.08 -0.11 10.32
CA ILE A 5 -5.87 0.70 10.18
C ILE A 5 -4.65 -0.02 10.75
N ASP A 6 -4.78 -0.70 11.90
CA ASP A 6 -3.69 -1.44 12.55
C ASP A 6 -3.23 -2.58 11.62
N LYS A 7 -4.18 -3.36 11.10
CA LYS A 7 -3.90 -4.43 10.13
C LYS A 7 -3.19 -3.95 8.86
N ASN A 8 -3.59 -2.79 8.33
CA ASN A 8 -2.91 -2.21 7.16
C ASN A 8 -1.43 -1.90 7.47
N PHE A 9 -1.18 -1.35 8.66
CA PHE A 9 0.15 -0.92 9.05
C PHE A 9 1.05 -2.12 9.39
N GLU A 10 0.52 -3.12 10.08
CA GLU A 10 1.21 -4.39 10.34
C GLU A 10 1.60 -5.09 9.03
N TYR A 11 0.68 -5.20 8.07
CA TYR A 11 0.99 -5.72 6.74
C TYR A 11 2.08 -4.91 6.04
N PHE A 12 2.02 -3.57 6.11
CA PHE A 12 3.03 -2.70 5.52
C PHE A 12 4.43 -2.90 6.13
N LEU A 13 4.52 -3.20 7.43
CA LEU A 13 5.80 -3.45 8.10
C LEU A 13 6.35 -4.85 7.83
N ALA A 14 5.47 -5.83 7.63
CA ALA A 14 5.86 -7.22 7.43
C ALA A 14 6.25 -7.54 5.97
N GLU A 15 5.68 -6.82 5.00
CA GLU A 15 5.86 -7.09 3.57
C GLU A 15 7.10 -6.36 2.98
N ASP A 16 7.86 -7.04 2.13
CA ASP A 16 9.07 -6.47 1.50
C ASP A 16 8.82 -5.78 0.15
N PHE A 17 7.59 -5.86 -0.35
CA PHE A 17 7.10 -5.27 -1.60
C PHE A 17 7.97 -5.54 -2.82
N LYS A 18 8.73 -6.65 -2.86
CA LYS A 18 9.63 -6.99 -3.98
C LYS A 18 8.93 -7.10 -5.35
N GLY A 19 7.63 -7.39 -5.36
CA GLY A 19 6.81 -7.46 -6.57
C GLY A 19 6.41 -6.10 -7.17
N TYR A 20 6.75 -4.98 -6.51
CA TYR A 20 6.41 -3.64 -6.96
C TYR A 20 7.67 -2.85 -7.35
N SER A 21 7.53 -1.90 -8.28
CA SER A 21 8.65 -1.07 -8.70
C SER A 21 8.94 0.00 -7.66
N GLU A 22 10.22 0.37 -7.54
CA GLU A 22 10.57 1.53 -6.72
C GLU A 22 9.87 2.78 -7.25
N GLY A 23 9.27 3.55 -6.35
CA GLY A 23 8.52 4.75 -6.69
C GLY A 23 7.05 4.49 -7.05
N ASP A 24 6.60 3.23 -7.17
CA ASP A 24 5.18 2.92 -7.30
C ASP A 24 4.43 3.34 -6.02
N TRP A 25 3.21 3.82 -6.22
CA TRP A 25 2.23 3.94 -5.15
C TRP A 25 1.52 2.62 -4.96
N ILE A 26 1.26 2.26 -3.71
CA ILE A 26 0.48 1.11 -3.29
C ILE A 26 -0.66 1.56 -2.37
N ALA A 27 -1.82 0.94 -2.54
CA ALA A 27 -2.98 1.07 -1.67
C ALA A 27 -3.21 -0.26 -0.94
N ILE A 28 -3.16 -0.21 0.39
CA ILE A 28 -3.31 -1.37 1.27
C ILE A 28 -4.64 -1.28 2.01
N TYR A 29 -5.35 -2.40 2.08
CA TYR A 29 -6.58 -2.55 2.85
C TYR A 29 -6.67 -3.95 3.45
N GLY A 30 -6.55 -4.03 4.77
CA GLY A 30 -6.20 -5.24 5.49
C GLY A 30 -4.80 -5.73 5.15
N GLU A 31 -4.70 -7.03 5.01
CA GLU A 31 -3.44 -7.76 4.78
C GLU A 31 -3.19 -7.95 3.28
N LYS A 32 -3.55 -6.96 2.46
CA LYS A 32 -3.37 -7.02 1.01
C LYS A 32 -3.25 -5.66 0.35
N VAL A 33 -2.49 -5.63 -0.75
CA VAL A 33 -2.51 -4.54 -1.73
C VAL A 33 -3.75 -4.67 -2.61
N ILE A 34 -4.56 -3.61 -2.69
CA ILE A 34 -5.79 -3.56 -3.49
C ILE A 34 -5.64 -2.75 -4.79
N SER A 35 -4.60 -1.94 -4.90
CA SER A 35 -4.24 -1.21 -6.12
C SER A 35 -2.78 -0.73 -6.05
N HIS A 36 -2.12 -0.61 -7.20
CA HIS A 36 -0.77 -0.07 -7.30
C HIS A 36 -0.51 0.63 -8.65
N GLY A 37 0.55 1.43 -8.71
CA GLY A 37 1.06 2.04 -9.94
C GLY A 37 1.78 3.37 -9.73
N GLN A 38 2.36 3.93 -10.80
CA GLN A 38 3.22 5.11 -10.71
C GLN A 38 2.48 6.41 -10.35
N THR A 39 1.17 6.48 -10.58
CA THR A 39 0.37 7.70 -10.39
C THR A 39 -0.57 7.55 -9.20
N LEU A 40 -0.36 8.35 -8.15
CA LEU A 40 -1.19 8.35 -6.94
C LEU A 40 -2.68 8.51 -7.25
N LYS A 41 -3.04 9.42 -8.17
CA LYS A 41 -4.43 9.67 -8.57
C LYS A 41 -5.11 8.39 -9.06
N THR A 42 -4.46 7.67 -9.97
CA THR A 42 -4.99 6.42 -10.53
C THR A 42 -5.13 5.35 -9.45
N VAL A 43 -4.16 5.23 -8.55
CA VAL A 43 -4.21 4.28 -7.43
C VAL A 43 -5.38 4.57 -6.50
N ILE A 44 -5.63 5.85 -6.16
CA ILE A 44 -6.78 6.25 -5.34
C ILE A 44 -8.10 5.95 -6.06
N GLU A 45 -8.22 6.25 -7.34
CA GLU A 45 -9.44 6.01 -8.12
C GLU A 45 -9.79 4.52 -8.20
N GLN A 46 -8.80 3.64 -8.30
CA GLN A 46 -9.02 2.20 -8.28
C GLN A 46 -9.32 1.69 -6.86
N ALA A 47 -8.59 2.16 -5.84
CA ALA A 47 -8.79 1.75 -4.45
C ALA A 47 -10.22 2.08 -3.95
N LYS A 48 -10.78 3.22 -4.35
CA LYS A 48 -12.16 3.64 -4.02
C LYS A 48 -13.24 2.66 -4.48
N LYS A 49 -12.96 1.86 -5.52
CA LYS A 49 -13.92 0.86 -6.03
C LYS A 49 -13.94 -0.40 -5.16
N VAL A 50 -12.92 -0.61 -4.33
CA VAL A 50 -12.70 -1.85 -3.56
C VAL A 50 -12.94 -1.64 -2.07
N ALA A 51 -12.58 -0.48 -1.52
CA ALA A 51 -12.62 -0.21 -0.09
C ALA A 51 -12.99 1.23 0.25
N PRO A 52 -13.54 1.50 1.46
CA PRO A 52 -13.74 2.86 1.95
C PRO A 52 -12.39 3.58 2.07
N ILE A 53 -12.18 4.64 1.28
CA ILE A 53 -10.87 5.30 1.14
C ILE A 53 -10.30 5.80 2.49
N ALA A 54 -11.17 6.20 3.42
CA ALA A 54 -10.78 6.65 4.76
C ALA A 54 -10.09 5.56 5.62
N LYS A 55 -10.17 4.30 5.19
CA LYS A 55 -9.56 3.14 5.87
C LYS A 55 -8.43 2.49 5.06
N VAL A 56 -8.05 3.08 3.93
CA VAL A 56 -6.98 2.57 3.06
C VAL A 56 -5.66 3.24 3.46
N LEU A 57 -4.59 2.45 3.58
CA LEU A 57 -3.24 2.98 3.75
C LEU A 57 -2.61 3.18 2.37
N LEU A 58 -2.12 4.39 2.11
CA LEU A 58 -1.40 4.72 0.89
C LEU A 58 0.08 4.89 1.23
N SER A 59 0.93 4.20 0.49
CA SER A 59 2.39 4.31 0.65
C SER A 59 3.08 4.31 -0.70
N LYS A 60 4.29 4.86 -0.72
CA LYS A 60 5.16 4.83 -1.90
C LYS A 60 6.25 3.80 -1.64
N VAL A 61 6.40 2.86 -2.55
CA VAL A 61 7.43 1.82 -2.47
C VAL A 61 8.80 2.48 -2.52
N LYS A 62 9.58 2.29 -1.46
CA LYS A 62 10.99 2.68 -1.40
C LYS A 62 11.80 1.40 -1.28
N LYS A 63 12.66 1.13 -2.25
CA LYS A 63 13.70 0.14 -2.04
C LYS A 63 14.75 0.83 -1.19
N THR A 64 14.87 0.43 0.06
CA THR A 64 15.99 0.87 0.89
C THR A 64 17.25 0.41 0.15
N ALA A 65 18.08 1.34 -0.30
CA ALA A 65 19.36 1.01 -0.89
C ALA A 65 20.17 0.29 0.19
N SER A 66 20.24 -1.04 0.11
CA SER A 66 21.24 -1.81 0.84
C SER A 66 22.59 -1.43 0.25
N TYR A 67 23.28 -0.50 0.88
CA TYR A 67 24.71 -0.32 0.67
C TYR A 67 25.40 -1.56 1.25
N LEU A 68 26.12 -2.28 0.40
CA LEU A 68 27.10 -3.30 0.79
C LEU A 68 28.29 -2.64 1.49
#